data_AF-A0A133NBQ2-F1
#
_entry.id   AF-A0A133NBQ2-F1
#
_cell.length_a   1.000
_cell.length_b   1.000
_cell.length_c   1.000
_cell.angle_alpha   90.00
_cell.angle_beta   90.00
_cell.angle_gamma   90.00
#
_symmetry.space_group_name_H-M   'P 1'
#
loop_
_entity.id
_entity.type
_entity.pdbx_description
1 polymer ?
#
loop_
_entity_poly.entity_id
_entity_poly.type
_entity_poly.pdbx_seq_one_letter_code
_entity_poly.pdbx_strand_id
1 'polypeptide(L)' 'MYELCKRQIEKGCKSEIKKKEMMSYLGCFMMTGQITPKQYMELSNMLDPVILSTSSIDNEMSPVDTEEENQ' A
#
# COMPACT_ATOMS: atom_id res chain seq x y z
N MET A 1 -13.89 12.29 13.05
CA MET A 1 -13.64 11.96 11.63
C MET A 1 -13.27 10.50 11.40
N TYR A 2 -12.33 9.95 12.16
CA TYR A 2 -11.88 8.55 12.05
C TYR A 2 -13.02 7.51 11.84
N GLU A 3 -14.00 7.44 12.76
CA GLU A 3 -15.11 6.46 12.68
C GLU A 3 -16.01 6.65 11.43
N LEU A 4 -16.16 7.88 10.95
CA LEU A 4 -16.93 8.16 9.73
C LEU A 4 -16.19 7.64 8.50
N CYS A 5 -14.89 7.91 8.40
CA CYS A 5 -14.04 7.38 7.33
C CYS A 5 -14.03 5.85 7.33
N LYS A 6 -13.86 5.24 8.50
CA LYS A 6 -13.88 3.77 8.66
C LYS A 6 -15.16 3.15 8.12
N ARG A 7 -16.33 3.67 8.52
CA ARG A 7 -17.63 3.19 8.02
C ARG A 7 -17.78 3.36 6.51
N GLN A 8 -17.28 4.46 5.94
CA GLN A 8 -17.35 4.69 4.51
C GLN A 8 -16.45 3.74 3.72
N ILE A 9 -15.26 3.44 4.25
CA ILE A 9 -14.34 2.46 3.67
C ILE A 9 -14.99 1.07 3.67
N GLU A 10 -15.53 0.64 4.82
CA GLU A 10 -16.17 -0.67 4.99
C GLU A 10 -17.42 -0.86 4.10
N LYS A 11 -18.20 0.21 3.85
CA LYS A 11 -19.50 0.09 3.16
C LYS A 11 -19.48 0.55 1.70
N GLY A 12 -18.59 1.46 1.31
CA GLY A 12 -18.77 2.30 0.12
C GLY A 12 -17.58 2.45 -0.83
N CYS A 13 -16.35 2.19 -0.41
CA CYS A 13 -15.16 2.34 -1.25
C CYS A 13 -14.85 1.09 -2.09
N LYS A 14 -15.76 0.73 -3.01
CA LYS A 14 -15.62 -0.46 -3.86
C LYS A 14 -14.85 -0.23 -5.17
N SER A 15 -14.81 1.02 -5.67
CA SER A 15 -14.10 1.34 -6.91
C SER A 15 -12.76 2.01 -6.64
N GLU A 16 -11.79 1.77 -7.52
CA GLU A 16 -10.44 2.36 -7.44
C GLU A 16 -10.47 3.90 -7.42
N ILE A 17 -11.40 4.51 -8.15
CA ILE A 17 -11.59 5.97 -8.15
C ILE A 17 -11.99 6.45 -6.75
N LYS A 18 -12.99 5.79 -6.13
CA LYS A 18 -13.44 6.16 -4.77
C LYS A 18 -12.36 5.93 -3.73
N LYS A 19 -11.53 4.89 -3.89
CA LYS A 19 -10.38 4.66 -3.00
C LYS A 19 -9.37 5.80 -3.09
N LYS A 20 -9.02 6.26 -4.31
CA LYS A 20 -8.10 7.39 -4.51
C LYS A 20 -8.66 8.69 -3.95
N GLU A 21 -9.95 8.96 -4.15
CA GLU A 21 -10.65 10.11 -3.56
C GLU A 21 -10.62 10.04 -2.03
N MET A 22 -10.96 8.87 -1.46
CA MET A 22 -10.90 8.66 -0.02
C MET A 22 -9.49 8.88 0.52
N MET A 23 -8.46 8.35 -0.15
CA MET A 23 -7.07 8.53 0.24
C MET A 23 -6.66 10.01 0.27
N SER A 24 -7.16 10.80 -0.69
CA SER A 24 -6.95 12.25 -0.73
C SER A 24 -7.63 12.96 0.44
N TYR A 25 -8.86 12.57 0.77
CA TYR A 25 -9.58 13.11 1.95
C TYR A 25 -8.88 12.76 3.26
N LEU A 26 -8.39 11.52 3.41
CA LEU A 26 -7.62 11.11 4.59
C LEU A 26 -6.37 12.00 4.77
N GLY A 27 -5.65 12.31 3.69
CA GLY A 27 -4.52 13.24 3.72
C GLY A 27 -4.92 14.63 4.22
N CYS A 28 -6.03 15.18 3.71
CA CYS A 28 -6.56 16.47 4.18
C CYS A 28 -6.95 16.44 5.67
N PHE A 29 -7.58 15.36 6.14
CA PHE A 29 -7.96 15.23 7.55
C PHE A 29 -6.76 15.09 8.47
N MET A 30 -5.68 14.46 8.00
CA MET A 30 -4.43 14.40 8.74
C MET A 30 -3.77 15.79 8.84
N MET A 31 -3.68 16.53 7.73
CA MET A 31 -3.10 17.89 7.71
C MET A 31 -3.88 18.87 8.59
N THR A 32 -5.20 18.72 8.66
CA THR A 32 -6.08 19.54 9.51
C THR A 32 -6.16 19.08 10.96
N GLY A 33 -5.43 18.01 11.33
CA GLY A 33 -5.43 17.46 12.69
C GLY A 33 -6.72 16.77 13.11
N GLN A 34 -7.64 16.50 12.17
CA GLN A 34 -8.92 15.82 12.45
C GLN A 34 -8.77 14.31 12.62
N ILE A 35 -7.67 13.75 12.13
CA ILE A 35 -7.21 12.39 12.42
C ILE A 35 -5.71 12.42 12.74
N THR A 36 -5.26 11.50 13.58
CA THR A 36 -3.84 11.35 13.89
C THR A 36 -3.09 10.63 12.76
N PRO A 37 -1.75 10.72 12.68
CA PRO A 37 -0.96 9.93 11.73
C PRO A 37 -1.21 8.42 11.86
N LYS A 38 -1.39 7.91 13.09
CA LYS A 38 -1.72 6.49 13.33
C LYS A 38 -3.08 6.13 12.73
N GLN A 39 -4.08 6.97 12.92
CA GLN A 39 -5.42 6.78 12.36
C GLN A 39 -5.42 6.85 10.82
N TYR A 40 -4.62 7.76 10.24
CA TYR A 40 -4.41 7.82 8.80
C TYR A 40 -3.86 6.49 8.27
N MET A 41 -2.80 5.96 8.89
CA MET A 41 -2.16 4.72 8.47
C MET A 41 -3.09 3.50 8.56
N GLU A 42 -3.91 3.41 9.62
CA GLU A 42 -4.92 2.36 9.73
C GLU A 42 -5.96 2.45 8.61
N LEU A 43 -6.50 3.65 8.34
CA LEU A 43 -7.51 3.85 7.31
C LEU A 43 -6.95 3.66 5.89
N SER A 44 -5.70 4.05 5.63
CA SER A 44 -5.05 3.81 4.34
C SER A 44 -4.86 2.33 4.07
N ASN A 45 -4.45 1.55 5.08
CA ASN A 45 -4.28 0.10 4.95
C ASN A 45 -5.61 -0.63 4.74
N MET A 46 -6.74 -0.06 5.21
CA MET A 46 -8.07 -0.60 4.91
C MET A 46 -8.51 -0.34 3.46
N LEU A 47 -8.01 0.73 2.83
CA LEU A 47 -8.32 1.08 1.44
C LEU A 47 -7.47 0.32 0.44
N ASP A 48 -6.17 0.27 0.70
CA ASP A 48 -5.18 -0.41 -0.11
C ASP A 48 -4.24 -1.19 0.83
N PRO A 49 -4.61 -2.42 1.19
CA PRO A 49 -3.75 -3.24 2.02
C PRO A 49 -2.46 -3.49 1.26
N VAL A 50 -1.34 -3.01 1.80
CA VAL A 50 -0.02 -3.40 1.31
C VAL A 50 0.09 -4.90 1.53
N ILE A 51 -0.18 -5.66 0.47
CA ILE A 51 0.18 -7.06 0.42
C ILE A 51 1.70 -7.04 0.46
N LEU A 52 2.27 -7.33 1.62
CA LEU A 52 3.65 -7.75 1.74
C LEU A 52 3.73 -9.05 0.95
N SER A 53 3.88 -8.91 -0.37
CA SER A 53 4.25 -9.97 -1.25
C SER A 53 5.66 -10.36 -0.84
N THR A 54 5.75 -11.28 0.11
CA THR A 54 6.88 -12.19 0.21
C THR A 54 6.80 -13.08 -1.03
N SER A 55 7.02 -12.51 -2.22
CA SER A 55 7.41 -13.32 -3.36
C SER A 55 8.76 -13.89 -3.00
N SER A 56 8.78 -15.19 -2.76
CA SER A 56 9.93 -16.03 -2.57
C SER A 56 11.16 -15.47 -3.29
N ILE A 57 12.21 -15.18 -2.54
CA ILE A 57 13.55 -15.11 -3.09
C ILE A 57 13.88 -16.56 -3.45
N ASP A 58 13.40 -17.02 -4.61
CA ASP A 58 13.90 -18.25 -5.22
C ASP A 58 15.30 -17.92 -5.74
N ASN A 59 16.25 -18.35 -4.93
CA ASN A 59 17.66 -18.37 -5.17
C ASN A 59 17.98 -19.32 -6.34
N GLU A 60 17.95 -18.81 -7.57
CA GLU A 60 18.66 -19.43 -8.71
C GLU A 60 19.85 -18.54 -9.06
N MET A 61 20.92 -18.68 -8.27
CA MET A 61 22.26 -18.39 -8.76
C MET A 61 22.62 -19.48 -9.76
N SER A 62 22.28 -19.25 -11.03
CA SER A 62 22.79 -20.06 -12.13
C SER A 62 24.30 -19.78 -12.28
N PRO A 63 25.19 -20.79 -12.21
CA PRO A 63 26.59 -20.58 -12.51
C PRO A 63 26.69 -20.48 -14.04
N VAL A 64 26.98 -19.29 -14.56
CA VAL A 64 27.42 -19.19 -15.95
C VAL A 64 28.91 -19.47 -15.96
N ASP A 65 29.22 -20.59 -16.60
CA ASP A 65 30.53 -21.15 -16.81
C ASP A 65 31.54 -20.16 -17.38
N THR A 66 32.78 -20.39 -16.96
CA THR A 66 33.99 -19.76 -17.47
C THR A 66 34.27 -20.28 -18.88
N GLU A 67 34.45 -19.38 -19.84
CA GLU A 67 35.26 -19.66 -21.03
C GLU A 67 36.32 -18.55 -21.18
N GLU A 68 37.51 -18.85 -20.67
CA GLU A 68 38.77 -18.33 -21.20
C GLU A 68 38.94 -18.88 -22.62
N GLU A 69 39.06 -18.02 -23.63
CA GLU A 69 39.81 -18.41 -24.83
C GLU A 69 40.67 -17.23 -25.32
N ASN A 70 41.98 -17.47 -25.26
CA ASN A 70 43.05 -16.71 -25.86
C ASN A 70 42.92 -16.66 -27.39
N GLN A 71 43.10 -15.49 -28.00
CA GLN A 71 44.14 -15.22 -29.02
C GLN A 71 44.17 -13.75 -29.46
#